data_AF-A0A349Y5Q4-F1
#
_entry.id   AF-A0A349Y5Q4-F1
#
_cell.length_a   1.000
_cell.length_b   1.000
_cell.length_c   1.000
_cell.angle_alpha   90.00
_cell.angle_beta   90.00
_cell.angle_gamma   90.00
#
_symmetry.space_group_name_H-M   'P 1'
#
loop_
_entity.id
_entity.type
_entity.pdbx_description
1 polymer ?
#
loop_
_entity_poly.entity_id
_entity_poly.type
_entity_poly.pdbx_seq_one_letter_code
_entity_poly.pdbx_strand_id
1 'polypeptide(L)'
;MPLRRADDILDWLLARQPDKRILEKTTGLPYGWGLWLRALSPLPRPFRASEVLAELAQREPLPRGGRLPELSFVQAMRRLLWQGWDPAPRDQRWMRWTSAVISALLHLMFALLLLWVALIRPPAEPDQGGESGRVQVAFVGRGTPQQEEGAQPAAAEPATAEAAIAAAMANAQAMAQAE
;
A
#
# COMPACT_ATOMS: atom_id res chain seq x y z
N MET A 1 18.04 -2.27 11.13
CA MET A 1 18.46 -3.64 10.76
C MET A 1 19.50 -3.52 9.64
N PRO A 2 20.71 -4.06 9.80
CA PRO A 2 21.73 -3.96 8.75
C PRO A 2 21.25 -4.71 7.50
N LEU A 3 21.37 -4.08 6.33
CA LEU A 3 21.09 -4.71 5.04
C LEU A 3 22.08 -5.88 4.88
N ARG A 4 21.58 -7.11 4.72
CA ARG A 4 22.43 -8.29 4.45
C ARG A 4 23.29 -7.99 3.23
N ARG A 5 24.60 -8.22 3.32
CA ARG A 5 25.47 -8.12 2.15
C ARG A 5 25.03 -9.17 1.13
N ALA A 6 25.28 -8.89 -0.14
CA ALA A 6 24.94 -9.84 -1.22
C ALA A 6 25.56 -11.22 -0.96
N ASP A 7 26.75 -11.25 -0.37
CA ASP A 7 27.47 -12.47 0.01
C ASP A 7 26.68 -13.30 1.04
N ASP A 8 26.16 -12.67 2.10
CA ASP A 8 25.36 -13.35 3.12
C ASP A 8 24.09 -13.99 2.55
N ILE A 9 23.48 -13.33 1.55
CA ILE A 9 22.30 -13.83 0.86
C ILE A 9 22.69 -15.03 -0.01
N LEU A 10 23.84 -14.95 -0.68
CA LEU A 10 24.33 -15.99 -1.57
C LEU A 10 24.70 -17.25 -0.78
N ASP A 11 25.38 -17.12 0.35
CA ASP A 11 25.69 -18.23 1.26
C ASP A 11 24.43 -18.89 1.80
N TRP A 12 23.44 -18.09 2.21
CA TRP A 12 22.16 -18.60 2.69
C TRP A 12 21.37 -19.32 1.60
N LEU A 13 21.43 -18.84 0.35
CA LEU A 13 20.79 -19.50 -0.79
C LEU A 13 21.49 -20.80 -1.15
N LEU A 14 22.83 -20.81 -1.16
CA LEU A 14 23.64 -22.00 -1.44
C LEU A 14 23.43 -23.08 -0.38
N ALA A 15 23.36 -22.71 0.90
CA ALA A 15 23.10 -23.65 2.00
C ALA A 15 21.75 -24.39 1.89
N ARG A 16 20.81 -23.86 1.10
CA ARG A 16 19.47 -24.46 0.88
C ARG A 16 19.36 -25.20 -0.46
N GLN A 17 20.42 -25.21 -1.26
CA GLN A 17 20.36 -25.92 -2.53
C GLN A 17 20.46 -27.43 -2.33
N PRO A 18 19.71 -28.23 -3.09
CA PRO A 18 19.81 -29.69 -3.01
C PRO A 18 21.17 -30.18 -3.54
N ASP A 19 21.82 -31.07 -2.80
CA ASP A 19 23.15 -31.64 -3.12
C ASP A 19 23.21 -32.31 -4.50
N LYS A 20 22.09 -32.84 -4.97
CA LYS A 20 21.98 -33.51 -6.27
C LYS A 20 20.97 -32.79 -7.15
N ARG A 21 21.47 -31.91 -8.02
CA ARG A 21 20.66 -31.35 -9.10
C ARG A 21 20.40 -32.44 -10.12
N ILE A 22 19.13 -32.78 -10.33
CA ILE A 22 18.73 -33.70 -11.41
C ILE A 22 19.01 -32.96 -12.71
N LEU A 23 19.96 -33.44 -13.49
CA LEU A 23 20.30 -32.87 -14.79
C LEU A 23 19.60 -33.64 -15.91
N GLU A 24 19.17 -32.92 -16.93
CA GLU A 24 18.63 -33.51 -18.15
C GLU A 24 19.80 -33.99 -19.04
N LYS A 25 19.69 -35.21 -19.56
CA LYS A 25 20.79 -35.93 -20.24
C LYS A 25 21.24 -35.31 -21.57
N THR A 26 20.36 -34.58 -22.24
CA THR A 26 20.62 -34.02 -23.58
C THR A 26 21.17 -32.60 -23.52
N THR A 27 20.69 -31.79 -22.58
CA THR A 27 21.02 -30.37 -22.44
C THR A 27 22.01 -30.09 -21.31
N GLY A 28 22.19 -31.01 -20.36
CA GLY A 28 23.03 -30.81 -19.17
C GLY A 28 22.49 -29.77 -18.19
N LEU A 29 21.28 -29.25 -18.42
CA LEU A 29 20.61 -28.27 -17.57
C LEU A 29 19.84 -28.95 -16.44
N PRO A 30 19.51 -28.24 -15.35
CA PRO A 30 18.63 -28.80 -14.33
C PRO A 30 17.30 -29.21 -14.97
N TYR A 31 16.75 -30.35 -14.55
CA TYR A 31 15.65 -31.07 -15.20
C TYR A 31 14.46 -30.17 -15.55
N GLY A 32 14.04 -29.31 -14.62
CA GLY A 32 12.93 -28.36 -14.84
C GLY A 32 13.22 -27.34 -15.94
N TRP A 33 14.48 -26.89 -16.08
CA TRP A 33 14.89 -25.93 -17.10
C TRP A 33 14.96 -26.59 -18.49
N GLY A 34 15.49 -27.81 -18.59
CA GLY A 34 15.52 -28.54 -19.86
C GLY A 34 14.11 -28.81 -20.41
N LEU A 35 13.17 -29.18 -19.53
CA LEU A 35 11.77 -29.40 -19.90
C LEU A 35 11.07 -28.08 -20.28
N TRP A 36 11.29 -27.01 -19.52
CA TRP A 36 10.75 -25.68 -19.78
C TRP A 36 11.26 -25.09 -21.11
N LEU A 37 12.56 -25.19 -21.39
CA LEU A 37 13.17 -24.75 -22.66
C LEU A 37 12.64 -25.53 -23.86
N ARG A 38 12.31 -26.80 -23.68
CA ARG A 38 11.71 -27.62 -24.74
C ARG A 38 10.22 -27.31 -24.96
N ALA A 39 9.54 -26.80 -23.93
CA ALA A 39 8.16 -26.34 -24.03
C ALA A 39 8.04 -24.93 -24.67
N LEU A 40 9.13 -24.16 -24.69
CA LEU A 40 9.18 -22.90 -25.40
C LEU A 40 9.13 -23.14 -26.92
N SER A 41 8.36 -22.31 -27.62
CA SER A 41 8.31 -22.34 -29.08
C SER A 41 9.73 -22.17 -29.63
N PRO A 42 10.15 -22.97 -30.63
CA PRO A 42 11.48 -22.85 -31.20
C PRO A 42 11.73 -21.40 -31.61
N LEU A 43 12.84 -20.83 -31.13
CA LEU A 43 13.22 -19.47 -31.52
C LEU A 43 13.28 -19.42 -33.05
N PRO A 44 12.74 -18.35 -33.67
CA PRO A 44 12.92 -18.15 -35.10
C PRO A 44 14.42 -18.18 -35.42
N ARG A 45 14.72 -18.61 -36.65
CA ARG A 45 16.09 -18.82 -37.16
C ARG A 45 17.04 -17.73 -36.64
N PRO A 46 18.25 -18.10 -36.15
CA PRO A 46 19.21 -17.11 -35.68
C PRO A 46 19.47 -16.10 -36.79
N PHE A 47 19.17 -14.83 -36.51
CA PHE A 47 19.38 -13.74 -37.44
C PHE A 47 20.85 -13.66 -37.80
N ARG A 48 21.15 -13.53 -39.09
CA ARG A 48 22.52 -13.24 -39.51
C ARG A 48 22.83 -11.79 -39.15
N ALA A 49 24.03 -11.54 -38.63
CA ALA A 49 24.46 -10.17 -38.30
C ALA A 49 24.29 -9.20 -39.50
N SER A 50 24.45 -9.71 -40.72
CA SER A 50 24.21 -8.97 -41.97
C SER A 50 22.75 -8.57 -42.19
N GLU A 51 21.79 -9.42 -41.80
CA GLU A 51 20.35 -9.12 -41.92
C GLU A 51 19.97 -8.02 -40.92
N VAL A 52 20.49 -8.11 -39.69
CA VAL A 52 20.30 -7.07 -38.67
C VAL A 52 20.91 -5.74 -39.14
N LEU A 53 22.10 -5.77 -39.75
CA LEU A 53 22.73 -4.58 -40.32
C LEU A 53 21.95 -4.02 -41.51
N ALA A 54 21.41 -4.87 -42.37
CA ALA A 54 20.59 -4.45 -43.51
C ALA A 54 19.30 -3.76 -43.03
N GLU A 55 18.63 -4.31 -42.03
CA GLU A 55 17.44 -3.71 -41.41
C GLU A 55 17.77 -2.39 -40.70
N LEU A 56 18.90 -2.33 -39.97
CA LEU A 56 19.37 -1.10 -39.33
C LEU A 56 19.80 -0.04 -40.35
N ALA A 57 20.37 -0.44 -41.48
CA ALA A 57 20.75 0.47 -42.56
C ALA A 57 19.53 1.01 -43.32
N GLN A 58 18.45 0.23 -43.40
CA GLN A 58 17.16 0.66 -43.96
C GLN A 58 16.37 1.56 -43.01
N ARG A 59 16.64 1.53 -41.71
CA ARG A 59 16.02 2.48 -40.77
C ARG A 59 16.54 3.88 -41.03
N GLU A 60 15.59 4.80 -41.21
CA GLU A 60 15.86 6.24 -41.26
C GLU A 60 16.80 6.61 -40.10
N PRO A 61 17.94 7.26 -40.38
CA PRO A 61 18.88 7.65 -39.33
C PRO A 61 18.13 8.51 -38.31
N LEU A 62 18.15 8.07 -37.04
CA LEU A 62 17.55 8.82 -35.95
C LEU A 62 18.11 10.24 -36.00
N PRO A 63 17.28 11.30 -36.04
CA PRO A 63 17.76 12.67 -36.19
C PRO A 63 18.80 12.94 -35.11
N ARG A 64 20.07 13.07 -35.52
CA ARG A 64 21.18 13.38 -34.62
C ARG A 64 20.97 14.82 -34.14
N GLY A 65 20.54 14.95 -32.89
CA GLY A 65 20.47 16.22 -32.20
C GLY A 65 19.30 17.09 -32.65
N GLY A 66 18.08 16.70 -32.30
CA GLY A 66 17.00 17.65 -32.09
C GLY A 66 16.90 17.93 -30.60
N ARG A 67 17.00 19.20 -30.18
CA ARG A 67 16.49 19.61 -28.86
C ARG A 67 15.09 19.01 -28.73
N LEU A 68 14.87 18.15 -27.74
CA LEU A 68 13.52 17.68 -27.43
C LEU A 68 12.65 18.95 -27.31
N PRO A 69 11.45 19.00 -27.94
CA PRO A 69 10.61 20.17 -27.84
C PRO A 69 10.42 20.52 -26.36
N GLU A 70 10.62 21.79 -26.01
CA GLU A 70 10.45 22.30 -24.65
C GLU A 70 9.09 21.83 -24.14
N LEU A 71 9.10 20.93 -23.16
CA LEU A 71 7.87 20.41 -22.58
C LEU A 71 7.31 21.48 -21.65
N SER A 72 6.01 21.77 -21.77
CA SER A 72 5.36 22.57 -20.74
C SER A 72 5.43 21.85 -19.39
N PHE A 73 5.39 22.60 -18.28
CA PHE A 73 5.45 22.03 -16.93
C PHE A 73 4.45 20.88 -16.72
N VAL A 74 3.23 21.04 -17.22
CA VAL A 74 2.18 19.99 -17.18
C VAL A 74 2.58 18.76 -18.00
N GLN A 75 3.18 18.95 -19.18
CA GLN A 75 3.66 17.84 -20.00
C GLN A 75 4.87 17.13 -19.38
N ALA A 76 5.77 17.88 -18.75
CA ALA A 76 6.91 17.34 -18.01
C ALA A 76 6.44 16.54 -16.78
N MET A 77 5.52 17.09 -15.99
CA MET A 77 4.90 16.41 -14.85
C MET A 77 4.14 15.15 -15.29
N ARG A 78 3.38 15.23 -16.38
CA ARG A 78 2.68 14.07 -16.94
C ARG A 78 3.65 13.00 -17.40
N ARG A 79 4.75 13.37 -18.07
CA ARG A 79 5.79 12.40 -18.47
C ARG A 79 6.52 11.82 -17.28
N LEU A 80 6.74 12.59 -16.21
CA LEU A 80 7.33 12.12 -14.96
C LEU A 80 6.43 11.10 -14.26
N LEU A 81 5.12 11.35 -14.23
CA LEU A 81 4.13 10.42 -13.65
C LEU A 81 3.83 9.22 -14.56
N TRP A 82 4.21 9.30 -15.84
CA TRP A 82 3.91 8.29 -16.85
C TRP A 82 5.10 8.11 -17.81
N GLN A 83 6.16 7.46 -17.32
CA GLN A 83 7.47 7.40 -18.01
C GLN A 83 7.61 6.32 -19.09
N GLY A 84 6.69 5.36 -19.24
CA GLY A 84 7.03 4.17 -20.04
C GLY A 84 5.91 3.24 -20.48
N TRP A 85 4.67 3.70 -20.69
CA TRP A 85 3.80 2.87 -21.54
C TRP A 85 4.11 3.15 -23.01
N ASP A 86 4.65 2.13 -23.66
CA ASP A 86 4.71 1.97 -25.10
C ASP A 86 3.41 2.48 -25.75
N PRO A 87 3.44 3.23 -26.87
CA PRO A 87 2.23 3.68 -27.53
C PRO A 87 1.35 2.47 -27.86
N ALA A 88 0.26 2.32 -27.11
CA ALA A 88 -0.70 1.25 -27.34
C ALA A 88 -1.16 1.29 -28.81
N PRO A 89 -1.19 0.12 -29.50
CA PRO A 89 -1.79 0.00 -30.83
C PRO A 89 -3.13 0.73 -30.87
N ARG A 90 -3.40 1.45 -31.97
CA ARG A 90 -4.48 2.44 -32.07
C ARG A 90 -5.86 1.90 -31.65
N ASP A 91 -6.08 0.60 -31.72
CA ASP A 91 -7.35 -0.07 -31.40
C ASP A 91 -7.65 -0.25 -29.90
N GLN A 92 -6.65 -0.34 -29.01
CA GLN A 92 -6.91 -0.52 -27.57
C GLN A 92 -7.13 0.80 -26.80
N ARG A 93 -6.98 1.94 -27.48
CA ARG A 93 -7.09 3.26 -26.86
C ARG A 93 -8.50 3.53 -26.36
N TRP A 94 -9.52 3.09 -27.11
CA TRP A 94 -10.92 3.33 -26.74
C TRP A 94 -11.29 2.55 -25.49
N MET A 95 -10.96 1.26 -25.42
CA MET A 95 -11.23 0.39 -24.26
C MET A 95 -10.49 0.86 -22.99
N ARG A 96 -9.23 1.29 -23.13
CA ARG A 96 -8.45 1.80 -22.00
C ARG A 96 -8.97 3.16 -21.53
N TRP A 97 -9.38 4.01 -22.46
CA TRP A 97 -9.92 5.33 -22.12
C TRP A 97 -11.31 5.25 -21.51
N THR A 98 -12.20 4.40 -22.03
CA THR A 98 -13.51 4.18 -21.39
C THR A 98 -13.36 3.60 -19.99
N SER A 99 -12.46 2.63 -19.79
CA SER A 99 -12.18 2.09 -18.46
C SER A 99 -11.63 3.15 -17.50
N ALA A 100 -10.70 3.99 -17.98
CA ALA A 100 -10.16 5.10 -17.20
C ALA A 100 -11.22 6.15 -16.85
N VAL A 101 -12.08 6.52 -17.82
CA VAL A 101 -13.18 7.47 -17.63
C VAL A 101 -14.22 6.91 -16.67
N ILE A 102 -14.68 5.68 -16.85
CA ILE A 102 -15.65 5.02 -15.97
C ILE A 102 -15.10 4.91 -14.55
N SER A 103 -13.84 4.49 -14.40
CA SER A 103 -13.20 4.42 -13.09
C SER A 103 -13.13 5.80 -12.43
N ALA A 104 -12.69 6.83 -13.15
CA ALA A 104 -12.66 8.20 -12.62
C ALA A 104 -14.06 8.70 -12.21
N LEU A 105 -15.09 8.40 -13.00
CA LEU A 105 -16.47 8.79 -12.74
C LEU A 105 -17.05 8.07 -11.51
N LEU A 106 -16.74 6.80 -11.34
CA LEU A 106 -17.10 6.03 -10.13
C LEU A 106 -16.41 6.58 -8.88
N HIS A 107 -15.12 6.90 -8.95
CA HIS A 107 -14.40 7.50 -7.82
C HIS A 107 -14.93 8.91 -7.50
N LEU A 108 -15.26 9.70 -8.52
CA LEU A 108 -15.88 11.02 -8.35
C LEU A 108 -17.24 10.89 -7.67
N MET A 109 -18.09 9.98 -8.14
CA MET A 109 -19.40 9.71 -7.53
C MET A 109 -19.26 9.23 -6.08
N PHE A 110 -18.30 8.35 -5.81
CA PHE A 110 -18.00 7.89 -4.46
C PHE A 110 -17.53 9.04 -3.56
N ALA A 111 -16.64 9.91 -4.04
CA ALA A 111 -16.20 11.09 -3.30
C ALA A 111 -17.37 12.06 -3.04
N LEU A 112 -18.27 12.25 -4.02
CA LEU A 112 -19.49 13.04 -3.83
C LEU A 112 -20.42 12.41 -2.80
N LEU A 113 -20.58 11.09 -2.79
CA LEU A 113 -21.38 10.37 -1.79
C LEU A 113 -20.76 10.53 -0.40
N LEU A 114 -19.45 10.41 -0.26
CA LEU A 114 -18.75 10.64 1.01
C LEU A 114 -18.89 12.09 1.47
N LEU A 115 -18.76 13.06 0.55
CA LEU A 115 -18.99 14.46 0.85
C LEU A 115 -20.44 14.71 1.26
N TRP A 116 -21.39 14.09 0.57
CA TRP A 116 -22.82 14.17 0.86
C TRP A 116 -23.14 13.57 2.24
N VAL A 117 -22.60 12.40 2.58
CA VAL A 117 -22.69 11.79 3.92
C VAL A 117 -22.04 12.68 4.97
N ALA A 118 -20.89 13.29 4.68
CA ALA A 118 -20.22 14.20 5.61
C ALA A 118 -21.00 15.50 5.83
N LEU A 119 -21.70 16.00 4.80
CA LEU A 119 -22.52 17.22 4.87
C LEU A 119 -23.88 16.97 5.51
N ILE A 120 -24.45 15.78 5.31
CA ILE A 120 -25.62 15.33 6.07
C ILE A 120 -25.12 14.94 7.45
N ARG A 121 -25.08 15.92 8.34
CA ARG A 121 -25.11 15.62 9.78
C ARG A 121 -26.29 14.70 10.02
N PRO A 122 -26.08 13.47 10.53
CA PRO A 122 -27.17 12.73 11.14
C PRO A 122 -27.77 13.66 12.21
N PRO A 123 -29.11 13.71 12.38
CA PRO A 123 -29.67 14.35 13.57
C PRO A 123 -28.95 13.70 14.75
N ALA A 124 -28.30 14.53 15.59
CA ALA A 124 -27.73 14.05 16.82
C ALA A 124 -28.85 13.29 17.53
N GLU A 125 -28.71 11.97 17.69
CA GLU A 125 -29.62 11.25 18.53
C GLU A 125 -29.59 11.92 19.90
N PRO A 126 -30.76 12.24 20.49
CA PRO A 126 -30.78 12.74 21.84
C PRO A 126 -30.16 11.66 22.71
N ASP A 127 -29.12 12.05 23.43
CA ASP A 127 -28.39 11.35 24.47
C ASP A 127 -29.09 10.07 24.99
N GLN A 128 -28.90 8.95 24.29
CA GLN A 128 -29.19 7.60 24.78
C GLN A 128 -27.88 6.84 24.99
N GLY A 129 -26.87 7.57 25.49
CA GLY A 129 -25.56 7.06 25.87
C GLY A 129 -25.41 6.71 27.36
N GLY A 130 -26.51 6.62 28.11
CA GLY A 130 -26.53 6.06 29.45
C GLY A 130 -26.63 4.53 29.41
N GLU A 131 -25.48 3.85 29.52
CA GLU A 131 -25.38 2.47 30.05
C GLU A 131 -25.92 1.26 29.25
N SER A 132 -26.20 1.31 27.94
CA SER A 132 -26.75 0.12 27.23
C SER A 132 -25.77 -0.63 26.31
N GLY A 133 -24.47 -0.61 26.59
CA GLY A 133 -23.44 -1.28 25.76
C GLY A 133 -22.58 -2.33 26.47
N ARG A 134 -22.78 -2.58 27.77
CA ARG A 134 -21.96 -3.51 28.54
C ARG A 134 -22.80 -4.70 28.98
N VAL A 135 -22.75 -5.79 28.21
CA VAL A 135 -23.16 -7.11 28.70
C VAL A 135 -22.13 -7.55 29.74
N GLN A 136 -22.36 -7.18 31.00
CA GLN A 136 -21.64 -7.76 32.12
C GLN A 136 -22.14 -9.20 32.30
N VAL A 137 -21.33 -10.16 31.89
CA VAL A 137 -21.57 -11.58 32.18
C VAL A 137 -21.15 -11.82 33.63
N ALA A 138 -22.12 -11.77 34.53
CA ALA A 138 -21.92 -12.15 35.93
C ALA A 138 -21.88 -13.69 36.04
N PHE A 139 -20.71 -14.25 36.33
CA PHE A 139 -20.58 -15.65 36.71
C PHE A 139 -21.08 -15.82 38.15
N VAL A 140 -22.29 -16.34 38.31
CA VAL A 140 -22.83 -16.73 39.62
C VAL A 140 -22.19 -18.05 40.06
N GLY A 141 -21.03 -17.95 40.71
CA GLY A 141 -20.47 -19.04 41.53
C GLY A 141 -21.09 -18.99 42.93
N ARG A 142 -21.86 -20.02 43.31
CA ARG A 142 -22.43 -20.14 44.66
C ARG A 142 -21.30 -20.26 45.70
N GLY A 143 -21.24 -19.33 46.64
CA GLY A 143 -20.41 -19.44 47.83
C GLY A 143 -20.56 -18.25 48.79
N THR A 144 -21.38 -18.45 49.82
CA THR A 144 -21.50 -17.72 51.11
C THR A 144 -22.37 -16.44 51.19
N PRO A 145 -23.25 -16.34 52.22
CA PRO A 145 -24.32 -15.35 52.31
C PRO A 145 -23.95 -14.11 53.16
N GLN A 146 -24.78 -13.07 53.01
CA GLN A 146 -25.09 -12.00 53.96
C GLN A 146 -23.90 -11.20 54.55
N GLN A 147 -23.77 -9.93 54.19
CA GLN A 147 -24.45 -8.81 54.86
C GLN A 147 -23.68 -7.50 54.62
N GLU A 148 -24.46 -6.42 54.64
CA GLU A 148 -24.20 -5.03 54.31
C GLU A 148 -23.00 -4.36 55.00
N GLU A 149 -22.78 -3.12 54.54
CA GLU A 149 -22.07 -2.00 55.17
C GLU A 149 -20.63 -1.77 54.70
N GLY A 150 -20.45 -0.76 53.86
CA GLY A 150 -19.15 -0.22 53.54
C GLY A 150 -19.18 0.74 52.35
N ALA A 151 -19.57 1.98 52.62
CA ALA A 151 -19.26 3.21 51.87
C ALA A 151 -19.12 3.13 50.33
N GLN A 152 -20.06 3.82 49.67
CA GLN A 152 -19.92 4.35 48.33
C GLN A 152 -18.49 4.88 48.07
N PRO A 153 -17.72 4.33 47.11
CA PRO A 153 -16.61 5.10 46.56
C PRO A 153 -17.24 6.20 45.70
N ALA A 154 -16.96 7.45 46.03
CA ALA A 154 -17.19 8.55 45.13
C ALA A 154 -16.53 8.21 43.79
N ALA A 155 -17.32 8.07 42.74
CA ALA A 155 -16.80 7.93 41.39
C ALA A 155 -16.04 9.21 41.08
N ALA A 156 -14.72 9.11 40.95
CA ALA A 156 -13.91 10.18 40.41
C ALA A 156 -14.39 10.41 38.97
N GLU A 157 -15.05 11.55 38.74
CA GLU A 157 -15.33 12.03 37.39
C GLU A 157 -14.00 12.11 36.62
N PRO A 158 -13.97 11.67 35.35
CA PRO A 158 -12.79 11.85 34.54
C PRO A 158 -12.57 13.36 34.37
N ALA A 159 -11.53 13.89 35.02
CA ALA A 159 -11.12 15.27 34.83
C ALA A 159 -10.89 15.50 33.34
N THR A 160 -11.71 16.37 32.74
CA THR A 160 -11.47 16.86 31.39
C THR A 160 -10.12 17.58 31.36
N ALA A 161 -9.45 17.58 30.21
CA ALA A 161 -8.11 18.16 30.09
C ALA A 161 -8.05 19.64 30.55
N GLU A 162 -9.15 20.39 30.43
CA GLU A 162 -9.28 21.75 30.96
C GLU A 162 -9.29 21.82 32.49
N ALA A 163 -9.92 20.87 33.17
CA ALA A 163 -9.91 20.79 34.64
C ALA A 163 -8.51 20.45 35.18
N ALA A 164 -7.76 19.61 34.47
CA ALA A 164 -6.38 19.28 34.82
C ALA A 164 -5.43 20.48 34.62
N ILE A 165 -5.63 21.27 33.56
CA ILE A 165 -4.85 22.49 33.29
C ILE A 165 -5.19 23.58 34.33
N ALA A 166 -6.46 23.75 34.68
CA ALA A 166 -6.88 24.70 35.72
C ALA A 166 -6.30 24.35 37.10
N ALA A 167 -6.27 23.06 37.47
CA ALA A 167 -5.67 22.60 38.72
C ALA A 167 -4.14 22.79 38.73
N ALA A 168 -3.45 22.57 37.61
CA ALA A 168 -2.02 22.80 37.48
C ALA A 168 -1.65 24.29 37.59
N MET A 169 -2.46 25.17 36.98
CA MET A 169 -2.28 26.63 37.09
C MET A 169 -2.55 27.15 38.51
N ALA A 170 -3.57 26.62 39.19
CA ALA A 170 -3.86 26.98 40.58
C ALA A 170 -2.72 26.57 41.53
N ASN A 171 -2.13 25.40 41.34
CA ASN A 171 -0.97 24.95 42.12
C ASN A 171 0.28 25.80 41.85
N ALA A 172 0.52 26.21 40.60
CA ALA A 172 1.64 27.09 40.25
C ALA A 172 1.50 28.49 40.87
N GLN A 173 0.27 29.01 40.95
CA GLN A 173 -0.01 30.29 41.62
C GLN A 173 0.12 30.21 43.14
N ALA A 174 -0.27 29.08 43.74
CA ALA A 174 -0.10 28.86 45.18
C ALA A 174 1.37 28.77 45.61
N MET A 175 2.24 28.17 44.79
CA MET A 175 3.68 28.14 45.07
C MET A 175 4.33 29.52 44.89
N ALA A 176 3.87 30.33 43.93
CA ALA A 176 4.39 31.68 43.70
C ALA A 176 3.96 32.71 44.76
N GLN A 177 2.98 32.40 45.62
CA GLN A 177 2.59 33.22 46.76
C GLN A 177 3.20 32.74 48.09
N ALA A 178 3.94 31.63 48.07
CA ALA A 178 4.63 31.07 49.23
C ALA A 178 6.14 31.37 49.25
N GLU A 179 6.66 32.09 48.25
CA GLU A 179 7.94 32.82 48.27
C GLU A 179 7.72 34.29 48.62
#